data_AF-A0A7S4CF21-F1
#
_entry.id   AF-A0A7S4CF21-F1
#
_cell.length_a   1.000
_cell.length_b   1.000
_cell.length_c   1.000
_cell.angle_alpha   90.00
_cell.angle_beta   90.00
_cell.angle_gamma   90.00
#
_symmetry.space_group_name_H-M   'P 1'
#
loop_
_entity.id
_entity.type
_entity.pdbx_description
1 polymer ?
#
loop_
_entity_poly.entity_id
_entity_poly.type
_entity_poly.pdbx_seq_one_letter_code
_entity_poly.pdbx_strand_id
1 'polypeptide(L)'
;GKLPTMPLPGLEVAPVGPIAFPLLPIQAQALHAASEPAPFGRGIDTVVDPKVRNARQIDAARVRTSRPWDAAMSDLVKQVTAALGGIEGCVVPHLYKLVLYEAGGFFKAHQDTEKEPGMFATLVVQLPAGHEGGGLVVRH
;
A
#
# COMPACT_ATOMS: atom_id res chain seq x y z
N GLY A 1 10.50 8.53 10.85
CA GLY A 1 10.11 8.62 12.27
C GLY A 1 9.52 7.29 12.72
N LYS A 2 9.54 6.99 14.02
CA LYS A 2 8.84 5.80 14.56
C LYS A 2 7.34 6.09 14.53
N LEU A 3 6.54 5.21 13.94
CA LEU A 3 5.08 5.36 13.94
C LEU A 3 4.57 5.24 15.40
N PRO A 4 3.50 5.98 15.76
CA PRO A 4 2.80 5.72 17.01
C PRO A 4 2.28 4.28 17.04
N THR A 5 1.95 3.77 18.23
CA THR A 5 1.28 2.46 18.34
C THR A 5 -0.03 2.51 17.56
N MET A 6 -0.10 1.78 16.46
CA MET A 6 -1.29 1.71 15.61
C MET A 6 -2.17 0.53 16.06
N PRO A 7 -3.50 0.65 15.98
CA PRO A 7 -4.37 -0.51 16.14
C PRO A 7 -4.06 -1.53 15.04
N LEU A 8 -4.43 -2.78 15.25
CA LEU A 8 -4.39 -3.76 14.16
C LEU A 8 -5.32 -3.32 13.03
N PRO A 9 -4.96 -3.57 11.75
CA PRO A 9 -5.78 -3.11 10.63
C PRO A 9 -7.20 -3.65 10.63
N GLY A 10 -7.40 -4.87 11.14
CA GLY A 10 -8.65 -5.62 10.91
C GLY A 10 -8.90 -5.79 9.42
N LEU A 11 -7.85 -6.18 8.68
CA LEU A 11 -7.86 -6.27 7.22
C LEU A 11 -8.74 -7.43 6.78
N GLU A 12 -9.68 -7.16 5.88
CA GLU A 12 -10.49 -8.17 5.19
C GLU A 12 -10.34 -7.98 3.68
N VAL A 13 -10.11 -9.08 2.96
CA VAL A 13 -9.87 -9.04 1.52
C VAL A 13 -10.80 -10.00 0.80
N ALA A 14 -11.67 -9.53 -0.09
CA ALA A 14 -12.55 -10.41 -0.87
C ALA A 14 -11.77 -11.10 -2.01
N PRO A 15 -11.94 -12.42 -2.27
CA PRO A 15 -12.76 -13.39 -1.54
C PRO A 15 -12.01 -14.16 -0.43
N VAL A 16 -10.79 -13.75 -0.07
CA VAL A 16 -9.94 -14.44 0.92
C VAL A 16 -10.53 -14.43 2.33
N GLY A 17 -11.19 -13.33 2.72
CA GLY A 17 -11.72 -13.10 4.06
C GLY A 17 -10.74 -12.34 4.98
N PRO A 18 -10.90 -12.44 6.31
CA PRO A 18 -10.06 -11.75 7.28
C PRO A 18 -8.59 -12.19 7.22
N ILE A 19 -7.66 -11.24 7.30
CA ILE A 19 -6.21 -11.47 7.25
C ILE A 19 -5.60 -11.32 8.65
N ALA A 20 -4.86 -12.34 9.09
CA ALA A 20 -4.14 -12.33 10.34
C ALA A 20 -2.74 -11.72 10.17
N PHE A 21 -2.23 -11.11 11.25
CA PHE A 21 -0.89 -10.54 11.29
C PHE A 21 -0.09 -11.09 12.49
N PRO A 22 1.20 -11.46 12.32
CA PRO A 22 1.96 -11.45 11.06
C PRO A 22 1.37 -12.34 9.97
N LEU A 23 1.53 -11.93 8.70
CA LEU A 23 0.92 -12.59 7.55
C LEU A 23 1.31 -14.07 7.51
N LEU A 24 0.30 -14.96 7.54
CA LEU A 24 0.50 -16.40 7.51
C LEU A 24 0.80 -16.89 6.08
N PRO A 25 1.66 -17.92 5.88
CA PRO A 25 1.97 -18.46 4.56
C PRO A 25 0.73 -18.88 3.74
N ILE A 26 -0.25 -19.51 4.38
CA ILE A 26 -1.50 -19.93 3.73
C ILE A 26 -2.32 -18.72 3.25
N GLN A 27 -2.33 -17.62 4.02
CA GLN A 27 -3.02 -16.40 3.63
C GLN A 27 -2.25 -15.64 2.57
N ALA A 28 -0.92 -15.67 2.58
CA ALA A 28 -0.09 -15.12 1.50
C ALA A 28 -0.39 -15.83 0.17
N GLN A 29 -0.50 -17.16 0.17
CA GLN A 29 -0.91 -17.94 -1.01
C GLN A 29 -2.33 -17.60 -1.48
N ALA A 30 -3.28 -17.47 -0.55
CA ALA A 30 -4.65 -17.08 -0.88
C ALA A 30 -4.72 -15.66 -1.48
N LEU A 31 -3.97 -14.70 -0.91
CA LEU A 31 -3.84 -13.35 -1.45
C LEU A 31 -3.18 -13.35 -2.83
N HIS A 32 -2.13 -14.16 -3.03
CA HIS A 32 -1.51 -14.35 -4.34
C HIS A 32 -2.53 -14.85 -5.37
N ALA A 33 -3.30 -15.90 -5.04
CA ALA A 33 -4.31 -16.45 -5.94
C ALA A 33 -5.44 -15.44 -6.24
N ALA A 34 -5.79 -14.61 -5.26
CA ALA A 34 -6.85 -13.60 -5.39
C ALA A 34 -6.41 -12.30 -6.08
N SER A 35 -5.11 -12.11 -6.30
CA SER A 35 -4.53 -10.88 -6.84
C SER A 35 -4.38 -10.91 -8.36
N GLU A 36 -3.95 -9.79 -8.93
CA GLU A 36 -3.59 -9.65 -10.34
C GLU A 36 -2.17 -9.09 -10.47
N PRO A 37 -1.49 -9.21 -11.63
CA PRO A 37 -0.20 -8.55 -11.82
C PRO A 37 -0.34 -7.04 -11.61
N ALA A 38 0.53 -6.45 -10.80
CA ALA A 38 0.44 -5.03 -10.49
C ALA A 38 0.92 -4.20 -11.69
N PRO A 39 0.06 -3.36 -12.30
CA PRO A 39 0.49 -2.47 -13.37
C PRO A 39 1.28 -1.27 -12.83
N PHE A 40 1.89 -0.54 -13.75
CA PHE A 40 2.52 0.75 -13.49
C PHE A 40 2.18 1.74 -14.61
N GLY A 41 2.35 3.03 -14.30
CA GLY A 41 2.13 4.10 -15.27
C GLY A 41 3.32 4.23 -16.21
N ARG A 42 3.05 4.42 -17.50
CA ARG A 42 4.05 4.74 -18.52
C ARG A 42 3.50 5.87 -19.39
N GLY A 43 3.82 7.11 -19.02
CA GLY A 43 3.16 8.28 -19.60
C GLY A 43 1.67 8.25 -19.24
N ILE A 44 0.80 8.27 -20.25
CA ILE A 44 -0.66 8.17 -20.08
C ILE A 44 -1.16 6.72 -19.98
N ASP A 45 -0.30 5.73 -20.27
CA ASP A 45 -0.69 4.32 -20.32
C ASP A 45 -0.56 3.66 -18.96
N THR A 46 -1.41 2.67 -18.71
CA THR A 46 -1.27 1.72 -17.59
C THR A 46 -0.86 0.36 -18.16
N VAL A 47 0.32 -0.13 -17.79
CA VAL A 47 0.96 -1.30 -18.42
C VAL A 47 1.38 -2.32 -17.39
N VAL A 48 1.31 -3.60 -17.76
CA VAL A 48 1.88 -4.73 -17.02
C VAL A 48 3.16 -5.19 -17.74
N ASP A 49 4.31 -5.03 -17.08
CA ASP A 49 5.60 -5.57 -17.53
C ASP A 49 6.37 -6.12 -16.31
N PRO A 50 6.46 -7.45 -16.14
CA PRO A 50 7.19 -8.08 -15.05
C PRO A 50 8.69 -7.75 -15.00
N LYS A 51 9.28 -7.26 -16.10
CA LYS A 51 10.67 -6.79 -16.13
C LYS A 51 10.84 -5.40 -15.52
N VAL A 52 9.75 -4.67 -15.29
CA VAL A 52 9.74 -3.34 -14.65
C VAL A 52 9.15 -3.41 -13.25
N ARG A 53 8.01 -4.09 -13.11
CA ARG A 53 7.33 -4.30 -11.84
C ARG A 53 6.93 -5.76 -11.71
N ASN A 54 7.64 -6.48 -10.85
CA ASN A 54 7.28 -7.84 -10.46
C ASN A 54 6.60 -7.79 -9.09
N ALA A 55 5.28 -7.58 -9.11
CA ALA A 55 4.45 -7.53 -7.93
C ALA A 55 3.02 -7.92 -8.29
N ARG A 56 2.23 -8.20 -7.27
CA ARG A 56 0.80 -8.47 -7.39
C ARG A 56 0.00 -7.38 -6.68
N GLN A 57 -1.21 -7.09 -7.14
CA GLN A 57 -2.11 -6.14 -6.49
C GLN A 57 -3.51 -6.69 -6.27
N ILE A 58 -4.20 -6.11 -5.30
CA ILE A 58 -5.64 -6.24 -5.08
C ILE A 58 -6.21 -4.83 -5.01
N ASP A 59 -7.23 -4.58 -5.82
CA ASP A 59 -7.93 -3.31 -5.88
C ASP A 59 -8.57 -2.93 -4.52
N ALA A 60 -8.57 -1.65 -4.18
CA ALA A 60 -9.12 -1.14 -2.93
C ALA A 60 -10.60 -1.49 -2.73
N ALA A 61 -11.40 -1.63 -3.80
CA ALA A 61 -12.80 -2.03 -3.69
C ALA A 61 -12.99 -3.43 -3.06
N ARG A 62 -11.93 -4.25 -3.06
CA ARG A 62 -11.92 -5.60 -2.46
C ARG A 62 -11.28 -5.64 -1.08
N VAL A 63 -10.84 -4.51 -0.55
CA VAL A 63 -10.12 -4.41 0.71
C VAL A 63 -10.94 -3.58 1.70
N ARG A 64 -11.10 -4.10 2.90
CA ARG A 64 -11.73 -3.39 4.02
C ARG A 64 -10.80 -3.39 5.22
N THR A 65 -10.86 -2.30 5.97
CA THR A 65 -10.14 -2.09 7.22
C THR A 65 -11.13 -1.77 8.34
N SER A 66 -10.68 -1.94 9.57
CA SER A 66 -11.49 -1.64 10.75
C SER A 66 -11.61 -0.12 10.98
N ARG A 67 -12.73 0.32 11.54
CA ARG A 67 -12.93 1.75 11.87
C ARG A 67 -11.81 2.34 12.75
N PRO A 68 -11.28 1.64 13.77
CA PRO A 68 -10.14 2.14 14.55
C PRO A 68 -8.89 2.37 13.69
N TRP A 69 -8.62 1.50 12.72
CA TRP A 69 -7.52 1.66 11.78
C TRP A 69 -7.71 2.90 10.89
N ASP A 70 -8.89 3.09 10.33
CA ASP A 70 -9.19 4.22 9.45
C ASP A 70 -9.04 5.57 10.17
N ALA A 71 -9.52 5.64 11.43
CA ALA A 71 -9.34 6.80 12.29
C ALA A 71 -7.85 7.07 12.58
N ALA A 72 -7.09 6.03 12.93
CA ALA A 72 -5.67 6.14 13.19
C ALA A 72 -4.87 6.56 11.95
N MET A 73 -5.21 6.05 10.75
CA MET A 73 -4.63 6.49 9.48
C MET A 73 -4.89 7.96 9.21
N SER A 74 -6.13 8.42 9.44
CA SER A 74 -6.51 9.83 9.25
C SER A 74 -5.71 10.75 10.17
N ASP A 75 -5.51 10.36 11.42
CA ASP A 75 -4.73 11.16 12.38
C ASP A 75 -3.23 11.10 12.10
N LEU A 76 -2.72 9.95 11.62
CA LEU A 76 -1.34 9.83 11.16
C LEU A 76 -1.07 10.77 9.98
N VAL A 77 -1.98 10.83 8.99
CA VAL A 77 -1.84 11.73 7.84
C VAL A 77 -1.79 13.19 8.29
N LYS A 78 -2.68 13.62 9.19
CA LYS A 78 -2.63 14.98 9.76
C LYS A 78 -1.30 15.30 10.42
N GLN A 79 -0.74 14.36 11.19
CA GLN A 79 0.56 14.55 11.84
C GLN A 79 1.70 14.63 10.84
N VAL A 80 1.70 13.76 9.83
CA VAL A 80 2.73 13.74 8.78
C VAL A 80 2.67 15.02 7.93
N THR A 81 1.49 15.47 7.53
CA THR A 81 1.34 16.68 6.70
C THR A 81 1.74 17.94 7.46
N ALA A 82 1.45 18.01 8.77
CA ALA A 82 1.96 19.06 9.64
C ALA A 82 3.50 19.04 9.72
N ALA A 83 4.10 17.84 9.86
CA ALA A 83 5.55 17.67 9.94
C ALA A 83 6.28 17.97 8.61
N LEU A 84 5.61 17.83 7.47
CA LEU A 84 6.16 18.11 6.13
C LEU A 84 6.12 19.61 5.75
N GLY A 85 6.03 20.51 6.73
CA GLY A 85 6.03 21.96 6.50
C GLY A 85 4.63 22.59 6.47
N GLY A 86 3.62 21.88 6.98
CA GLY A 86 2.27 22.44 7.13
C GLY A 86 1.53 22.58 5.81
N ILE A 87 1.34 21.45 5.11
CA ILE A 87 0.53 21.41 3.87
C ILE A 87 -0.84 22.02 4.16
N GLU A 88 -1.18 23.11 3.49
CA GLU A 88 -2.45 23.80 3.66
C GLU A 88 -3.61 22.96 3.09
N GLY A 89 -4.73 22.95 3.79
CA GLY A 89 -5.95 22.25 3.37
C GLY A 89 -6.20 20.91 4.09
N CYS A 90 -7.32 20.29 3.75
CA CYS A 90 -7.74 19.01 4.31
C CYS A 90 -7.09 17.86 3.50
N VAL A 91 -6.07 17.22 4.07
CA VAL A 91 -5.46 16.02 3.47
C VAL A 91 -6.15 14.78 4.00
N VAL A 92 -6.67 13.95 3.11
CA VAL A 92 -7.40 12.72 3.45
C VAL A 92 -6.67 11.51 2.82
N PRO A 93 -6.37 10.45 3.59
CA PRO A 93 -5.84 9.22 3.00
C PRO A 93 -6.91 8.47 2.22
N HIS A 94 -6.62 8.12 0.96
CA HIS A 94 -7.43 7.20 0.18
C HIS A 94 -6.66 5.89 -0.04
N LEU A 95 -7.29 4.76 0.30
CA LEU A 95 -6.73 3.44 0.00
C LEU A 95 -6.81 3.22 -1.51
N TYR A 96 -5.66 3.10 -2.17
CA TYR A 96 -5.61 2.85 -3.60
C TYR A 96 -5.55 1.36 -3.93
N LYS A 97 -4.67 0.61 -3.27
CA LYS A 97 -4.49 -0.84 -3.48
C LYS A 97 -3.69 -1.51 -2.38
N LEU A 98 -3.90 -2.80 -2.23
CA LEU A 98 -3.00 -3.70 -1.50
C LEU A 98 -2.01 -4.31 -2.50
N VAL A 99 -0.71 -4.31 -2.17
CA VAL A 99 0.35 -4.86 -3.03
C VAL A 99 1.07 -5.98 -2.30
N LEU A 100 1.25 -7.12 -2.98
CA LEU A 100 1.99 -8.27 -2.50
C LEU A 100 3.28 -8.42 -3.33
N TYR A 101 4.41 -8.53 -2.64
CA TYR A 101 5.68 -8.92 -3.24
C TYR A 101 6.05 -10.32 -2.79
N GLU A 102 6.37 -11.17 -3.76
CA GLU A 102 6.91 -12.49 -3.51
C GLU A 102 8.44 -12.44 -3.50
N ALA A 103 9.09 -13.58 -3.21
CA ALA A 103 10.52 -13.70 -3.35
C ALA A 103 10.97 -13.30 -4.76
N GLY A 104 11.96 -12.40 -4.86
CA GLY A 104 12.41 -11.84 -6.14
C GLY A 104 11.48 -10.79 -6.76
N GLY A 105 10.41 -10.40 -6.07
CA GLY A 105 9.57 -9.27 -6.45
C GLY A 105 10.31 -7.94 -6.35
N PHE A 106 10.01 -7.01 -7.26
CA PHE A 106 10.64 -5.69 -7.29
C PHE A 106 9.77 -4.67 -8.04
N PHE A 107 10.12 -3.40 -7.86
CA PHE A 107 9.69 -2.34 -8.76
C PHE A 107 10.90 -1.46 -9.05
N LYS A 108 11.27 -1.30 -10.34
CA LYS A 108 12.36 -0.41 -10.75
C LYS A 108 12.13 1.03 -10.30
N ALA A 109 13.22 1.80 -10.24
CA ALA A 109 13.15 3.22 -9.94
C ALA A 109 12.13 3.91 -10.85
N HIS A 110 11.20 4.63 -10.24
CA HIS A 110 10.10 5.32 -10.89
C HIS A 110 9.72 6.56 -10.07
N GLN A 111 8.94 7.43 -10.71
CA GLN A 111 8.22 8.49 -10.04
C GLN A 111 6.74 8.09 -10.03
N ASP A 112 6.10 8.20 -8.87
CA ASP A 112 4.65 8.02 -8.79
C ASP A 112 3.96 9.11 -9.62
N THR A 113 2.92 8.71 -10.34
CA THR A 113 2.02 9.64 -11.02
C THR A 113 0.79 9.85 -10.17
N GLU A 114 0.16 11.02 -10.31
CA GLU A 114 -1.16 11.31 -9.78
C GLU A 114 -2.16 10.22 -10.22
N LYS A 115 -2.97 9.71 -9.29
CA LYS A 115 -3.97 8.66 -9.52
C LYS A 115 -5.41 9.16 -9.40
N GLU A 116 -5.60 10.29 -8.75
CA GLU A 116 -6.87 10.97 -8.57
C GLU A 116 -6.60 12.48 -8.46
N PRO A 117 -7.55 13.33 -8.88
CA PRO A 117 -7.38 14.78 -8.82
C PRO A 117 -7.01 15.26 -7.40
N GLY A 118 -5.90 15.97 -7.28
CA GLY A 118 -5.40 16.51 -6.02
C GLY A 118 -4.48 15.57 -5.24
N MET A 119 -4.14 14.39 -5.78
CA MET A 119 -3.11 13.54 -5.18
C MET A 119 -1.73 14.18 -5.36
N PHE A 120 -1.06 14.44 -4.24
CA PHE A 120 0.29 15.04 -4.23
C PHE A 120 1.34 14.14 -3.56
N ALA A 121 0.93 13.06 -2.90
CA ALA A 121 1.83 12.17 -2.18
C ALA A 121 1.30 10.73 -2.14
N THR A 122 2.22 9.78 -1.91
CA THR A 122 1.91 8.37 -1.66
C THR A 122 2.28 8.00 -0.23
N LEU A 123 1.33 7.41 0.50
CA LEU A 123 1.59 6.77 1.78
C LEU A 123 1.71 5.25 1.58
N VAL A 124 2.86 4.68 1.93
CA VAL A 124 3.09 3.23 1.92
C VAL A 124 3.09 2.70 3.35
N VAL A 125 2.19 1.76 3.64
CA VAL A 125 2.12 1.09 4.96
C VAL A 125 2.55 -0.36 4.80
N GLN A 126 3.65 -0.72 5.45
CA GLN A 126 4.12 -2.10 5.50
C GLN A 126 3.40 -2.84 6.62
N LEU A 127 2.58 -3.82 6.25
CA LEU A 127 1.85 -4.66 7.20
C LEU A 127 2.78 -5.74 7.77
N PRO A 128 2.56 -6.23 9.01
CA PRO A 128 3.45 -7.21 9.62
C PRO A 128 3.53 -8.51 8.80
N ALA A 129 4.70 -8.80 8.24
CA ALA A 129 4.96 -10.03 7.49
C ALA A 129 6.43 -10.41 7.65
N GLY A 130 6.71 -11.71 7.78
CA GLY A 130 8.08 -12.23 7.73
C GLY A 130 8.62 -12.11 6.30
N HIS A 131 9.69 -11.36 6.10
CA HIS A 131 10.36 -11.19 4.82
C HIS A 131 11.81 -10.75 5.03
N GLU A 132 12.64 -10.95 4.00
CA GLU A 132 14.01 -10.45 3.92
C GLU A 132 14.16 -9.64 2.62
N GLY A 133 14.92 -8.54 2.68
CA GLY A 133 15.02 -7.60 1.55
C GLY A 133 13.80 -6.68 1.44
N GLY A 134 13.46 -6.26 0.21
CA GLY A 134 12.27 -5.44 -0.05
C GLY A 134 12.34 -3.98 0.44
N GLY A 135 13.55 -3.45 0.68
CA GLY A 135 13.75 -2.10 1.18
C GLY A 135 13.22 -1.01 0.24
N LEU A 136 12.50 -0.04 0.80
CA LEU A 136 12.08 1.17 0.09
C LEU A 136 13.23 2.20 0.08
N VAL A 137 13.71 2.56 -1.11
CA VAL A 137 14.74 3.60 -1.29
C VAL A 137 14.13 4.81 -1.98
N VAL A 138 14.12 5.94 -1.29
CA VAL A 138 13.67 7.24 -1.84
C VAL A 138 14.90 8.09 -2.17
N ARG A 139 14.91 8.69 -3.36
CA ARG A 139 15.94 9.64 -3.81
C ARG A 139 15.24 10.92 -4.26
N HIS A 140 15.82 12.07 -3.91
CA HIS A 140 15.34 13.41 -4.26
C HIS A 140 16.47 14.18 -4.92
#